data_AF-A0A2E7KQW7-F1
#
_entry.id   AF-A0A2E7KQW7-F1
#
_cell.length_a   1.000
_cell.length_b   1.000
_cell.length_c   1.000
_cell.angle_alpha   90.00
_cell.angle_beta   90.00
_cell.angle_gamma   90.00
#
_symmetry.space_group_name_H-M   'P 1'
#
loop_
_entity.id
_entity.type
_entity.pdbx_description
1 polymer ?
#
loop_
_entity_poly.entity_id
_entity_poly.type
_entity_poly.pdbx_seq_one_letter_code
_entity_poly.pdbx_strand_id
1 'polypeptide(L)' 'MNEFLIDLEDKPGAMAECCEVIGEAGINILAGAGISSDSAAVVIVTDDADGTKAALDSIGVSFTMRPLETAVLH' A
#
# COMPACT_ATOMS: atom_id res chain seq x y z
N MET A 1 -1.09 10.27 8.14
CA MET A 1 -1.54 8.93 7.73
C MET A 1 -1.89 9.04 6.27
N ASN A 2 -1.29 8.19 5.44
CA ASN A 2 -1.35 8.30 4.00
C ASN A 2 -1.84 6.97 3.45
N GLU A 3 -2.59 7.03 2.34
CA GLU A 3 -2.93 5.86 1.55
C GLU A 3 -1.96 5.74 0.37
N PHE A 4 -1.60 4.49 0.05
CA PHE A 4 -0.76 4.12 -1.07
C PHE A 4 -1.58 3.28 -2.02
N LEU A 5 -1.88 3.82 -3.19
CA LEU A 5 -2.42 3.05 -4.30
C LEU A 5 -1.25 2.47 -5.08
N ILE A 6 -1.07 1.15 -5.02
CA ILE A 6 0.03 0.42 -5.63
C ILE A 6 -0.52 -0.38 -6.81
N ASP A 7 0.07 -0.22 -7.99
CA ASP A 7 -0.22 -1.05 -9.15
C ASP A 7 0.46 -2.41 -8.96
N LEU A 8 -0.30 -3.49 -9.13
CA LEU A 8 0.17 -4.85 -8.94
C LEU A 8 0.19 -5.61 -10.27
N GLU A 9 1.09 -6.57 -10.36
CA GLU A 9 1.02 -7.61 -11.38
C GLU A 9 -0.15 -8.55 -11.06
N ASP A 10 -0.93 -8.96 -12.08
CA ASP A 10 -2.04 -9.90 -11.93
C ASP A 10 -1.53 -11.34 -11.78
N LYS A 11 -0.87 -11.60 -10.64
CA LYS A 11 -0.37 -12.91 -10.26
C LYS A 11 -0.58 -13.19 -8.76
N PRO A 12 -0.69 -14.46 -8.37
CA PRO A 12 -0.66 -14.83 -6.96
C PRO A 12 0.61 -14.31 -6.28
N GLY A 13 0.45 -13.68 -5.11
CA GLY A 13 1.57 -13.21 -4.29
C GLY A 13 1.98 -11.75 -4.52
N ALA A 14 1.51 -11.06 -5.56
CA ALA A 14 1.92 -9.68 -5.83
C ALA A 14 1.65 -8.71 -4.65
N MET A 15 0.49 -8.83 -4.00
CA MET A 15 0.18 -8.08 -2.78
C MET A 15 1.05 -8.51 -1.59
N ALA A 16 1.42 -9.79 -1.51
CA ALA A 16 2.25 -10.31 -0.43
C ALA A 16 3.66 -9.71 -0.48
N GLU A 17 4.26 -9.59 -1.67
CA GLU A 17 5.57 -8.94 -1.87
C GLU A 17 5.59 -7.51 -1.31
N CYS A 18 4.52 -6.74 -1.54
CA CYS A 18 4.39 -5.38 -0.99
C CYS A 18 4.25 -5.37 0.53
N CYS A 19 3.42 -6.26 1.08
CA CYS A 19 3.22 -6.36 2.53
C CYS A 19 4.47 -6.85 3.27
N GLU A 20 5.24 -7.75 2.66
CA GLU A 20 6.48 -8.28 3.22
C GLU A 20 7.50 -7.16 3.43
N VAL A 21 7.78 -6.33 2.42
CA VAL A 21 8.77 -5.26 2.57
C VAL A 21 8.34 -4.17 3.56
N ILE A 22 7.04 -3.88 3.63
CA ILE A 22 6.48 -2.96 4.64
C ILE A 22 6.68 -3.55 6.05
N GLY A 23 6.41 -4.85 6.20
CA GLY A 23 6.59 -5.57 7.47
C GLY A 23 8.05 -5.70 7.89
N GLU A 24 8.96 -5.96 6.95
CA GLU A 24 10.42 -6.01 7.19
C GLU A 24 10.98 -4.65 7.62
N ALA A 25 10.39 -3.55 7.12
CA ALA A 25 10.68 -2.19 7.58
C ALA A 25 10.13 -1.89 8.99
N GLY A 26 9.38 -2.82 9.61
CA GLY A 26 8.79 -2.65 10.94
C GLY A 26 7.60 -1.71 10.97
N ILE A 27 6.95 -1.47 9.83
CA ILE A 27 5.84 -0.52 9.68
C ILE A 27 4.51 -1.26 9.84
N ASN A 28 3.57 -0.66 10.56
CA ASN A 28 2.27 -1.26 10.81
C ASN A 28 1.28 -0.92 9.69
N ILE A 29 0.62 -1.96 9.17
CA ILE A 29 -0.46 -1.81 8.19
C ILE A 29 -1.78 -1.64 8.93
N LEU A 30 -2.43 -0.50 8.74
CA LEU A 30 -3.66 -0.12 9.43
C LEU A 30 -4.91 -0.56 8.65
N ALA A 31 -4.85 -0.51 7.33
CA ALA A 31 -5.92 -0.95 6.44
C ALA A 31 -5.35 -1.38 5.09
N GLY A 32 -6.07 -2.25 4.40
CA GLY A 32 -5.73 -2.71 3.06
C GLY A 32 -6.98 -3.08 2.28
N ALA A 33 -7.00 -2.78 0.99
CA ALA A 33 -8.07 -3.17 0.08
C ALA A 33 -7.51 -3.51 -1.30
N GLY A 34 -7.80 -4.73 -1.78
CA GLY A 34 -7.54 -5.11 -3.17
C GLY A 34 -8.59 -4.50 -4.09
N ILE A 35 -8.14 -3.94 -5.21
CA ILE A 35 -8.96 -3.38 -6.27
C ILE A 35 -8.72 -4.21 -7.52
N SER A 36 -9.76 -4.89 -7.98
CA SER A 36 -9.78 -5.56 -9.28
C SER A 36 -10.63 -4.76 -10.26
N SER A 37 -10.02 -4.23 -11.31
CA SER A 37 -10.72 -3.63 -12.46
C SER A 37 -10.06 -4.16 -13.75
N ASP A 38 -9.75 -3.32 -14.73
CA ASP A 38 -8.93 -3.70 -15.90
C ASP A 38 -7.47 -4.04 -15.53
N SER A 39 -7.03 -3.72 -14.32
CA SER A 39 -5.72 -4.06 -13.76
C SER A 39 -5.84 -4.35 -12.27
N ALA A 40 -4.87 -5.08 -11.72
CA ALA A 40 -4.79 -5.38 -10.29
C ALA A 40 -4.12 -4.20 -9.57
N ALA A 41 -4.73 -3.72 -8.51
CA ALA A 41 -4.15 -2.70 -7.65
C ALA A 41 -4.50 -2.98 -6.18
N VAL A 42 -3.75 -2.37 -5.27
CA VAL A 42 -4.05 -2.42 -3.83
C VAL A 42 -3.93 -1.04 -3.24
N VAL A 43 -4.85 -0.71 -2.33
CA VAL A 43 -4.73 0.47 -1.46
C VAL A 43 -4.29 -0.02 -0.09
N ILE A 44 -3.19 0.55 0.43
CA ILE A 44 -2.67 0.25 1.76
C ILE A 44 -2.57 1.56 2.55
N VAL A 45 -2.98 1.52 3.81
CA VAL A 45 -2.81 2.61 4.77
C VAL A 45 -1.84 2.15 5.84
N THR A 46 -0.79 2.93 6.07
CA THR A 46 0.25 2.65 7.07
C THR A 46 0.35 3.77 8.10
N ASP A 47 0.97 3.47 9.23
CA ASP A 47 1.25 4.48 10.27
C ASP A 47 2.46 5.37 9.95
N ASP A 48 3.39 4.90 9.10
CA ASP A 48 4.59 5.62 8.69
C ASP A 48 4.71 5.78 7.16
N ALA A 49 4.46 6.99 6.66
CA ALA A 49 4.39 7.25 5.23
C ALA A 49 5.77 7.28 4.55
N ASP A 50 6.78 7.87 5.21
CA ASP A 50 8.12 8.04 4.64
C ASP A 50 8.86 6.70 4.53
N GLY A 51 8.78 5.85 5.56
CA GLY A 51 9.31 4.49 5.55
C GLY A 51 8.58 3.60 4.57
N THR A 52 7.25 3.71 4.46
CA THR A 52 6.48 2.92 3.48
C THR A 52 6.90 3.28 2.06
N LYS A 53 7.07 4.57 1.78
CA LYS A 53 7.57 5.05 0.49
C LYS A 53 8.96 4.45 0.17
N ALA A 54 9.88 4.48 1.13
CA ALA A 54 11.22 3.92 0.95
C ALA A 54 11.21 2.39 0.74
N ALA A 55 10.35 1.67 1.47
CA ALA A 55 10.19 0.22 1.32
C ALA A 55 9.64 -0.14 -0.07
N LEU A 56 8.61 0.56 -0.55
CA LEU A 56 8.04 0.33 -1.87
C LEU A 56 9.00 0.73 -3.01
N ASP A 57 9.78 1.80 -2.83
CA ASP A 57 10.82 2.20 -3.80
C ASP A 57 11.91 1.12 -3.95
N SER A 58 12.24 0.41 -2.86
CA SER A 58 13.24 -0.66 -2.87
C SER A 58 12.91 -1.84 -3.79
N ILE A 59 11.62 -2.11 -4.02
CA ILE A 59 11.12 -3.16 -4.91
C ILE A 59 10.71 -2.62 -6.28
N GLY A 60 10.81 -1.31 -6.50
CA GLY A 60 10.54 -0.68 -7.80
C GLY A 60 9.09 -0.74 -8.26
N VAL A 61 8.13 -0.83 -7.33
CA VAL A 61 6.70 -0.83 -7.67
C VAL A 61 6.20 0.58 -7.97
N SER A 62 5.25 0.68 -8.90
CA SER A 62 4.56 1.94 -9.19
C SER A 62 3.47 2.17 -8.13
N PHE A 63 3.50 3.35 -7.49
CA PHE A 63 2.46 3.72 -6.54
C PHE A 63 2.18 5.22 -6.55
N THR A 64 0.97 5.56 -6.10
CA THR A 64 0.54 6.93 -5.83
C THR A 64 0.25 7.08 -4.34
N MET A 65 0.85 8.09 -3.71
CA MET A 65 0.60 8.45 -2.31
C MET A 65 -0.44 9.56 -2.24
N ARG A 66 -1.42 9.41 -1.35
CA ARG A 66 -2.43 10.44 -1.06
C ARG A 66 -2.62 10.62 0.45
N PRO A 67 -2.96 11.82 0.93
CA PRO A 67 -3.41 12.01 2.30
C PRO A 67 -4.69 11.21 2.53
N LEU A 68 -4.77 10.50 3.65
CA LEU A 68 -5.98 9.74 4.01
C LEU A 68 -7.09 10.69 4.43
N GLU A 69 -8.20 10.66 3.70
CA GLU A 69 -9.40 11.43 4.03
C GLU A 69 -10.29 10.62 5.00
N THR A 70 -10.60 11.19 6.17
CA THR A 70 -11.41 10.51 7.21
C THR A 70 -12.66 11.31 7.54
N ALA A 71 -13.80 10.62 7.70
CA ALA A 71 -15.05 11.21 8.18
C ALA A 71 -15.61 10.39 9.35
N VAL A 72 -16.13 11.07 10.38
CA VAL A 72 -16.81 10.44 11.51
C VAL A 72 -18.32 10.57 11.28
N LEU A 73 -19.02 9.43 11.21
CA LEU A 73 -20.48 9.41 11.12
C LEU A 73 -21.05 9.41 12.54
N HIS A 74 -21.99 10.32 12.80
CA HIS A 74 -22.73 10.44 14.06
C HIS A 74 -24.10 9.76 13.98
#